data_AF-A0A2G6TKC4-F1
#
_entry.id   AF-A0A2G6TKC4-F1
#
_cell.length_a   1.000
_cell.length_b   1.000
_cell.length_c   1.000
_cell.angle_alpha   90.00
_cell.angle_beta   90.00
_cell.angle_gamma   90.00
#
_symmetry.space_group_name_H-M   'P 1'
#
loop_
_entity.id
_entity.type
_entity.pdbx_description
1 polymer ?
#
loop_
_entity_poly.entity_id
_entity_poly.type
_entity_poly.pdbx_seq_one_letter_code
_entity_poly.pdbx_strand_id
1 'polypeptide(L)'
;MNFIDIIGLFAGTCVTISVIPQILKVWKTKKVKEISLKTFGILTFGILIWIIYGFLKNDLPIIITNSVSLCLNLIMVYFIIYYEKE
;
A
#
# COMPACT_ATOMS: atom_id res chain seq x y z
N MET A 1 -9.03 -22.54 2.23
CA MET A 1 -7.82 -21.89 2.77
C MET A 1 -7.00 -22.92 3.50
N ASN A 2 -5.78 -23.15 3.06
CA ASN A 2 -4.79 -23.98 3.75
C ASN A 2 -3.92 -23.12 4.68
N PHE A 3 -2.98 -23.74 5.40
CA PHE A 3 -2.07 -23.04 6.31
C PHE A 3 -1.21 -21.98 5.61
N ILE A 4 -0.81 -22.23 4.36
CA ILE A 4 -0.01 -21.29 3.56
C ILE A 4 -0.83 -20.03 3.24
N ASP A 5 -2.11 -20.18 2.87
CA ASP A 5 -3.00 -19.07 2.58
C ASP A 5 -3.20 -18.16 3.80
N ILE A 6 -3.31 -18.77 4.99
CA ILE A 6 -3.46 -18.03 6.26
C ILE A 6 -2.20 -17.22 6.55
N ILE A 7 -1.01 -17.82 6.40
CA ILE A 7 0.26 -17.10 6.56
C ILE A 7 0.38 -15.98 5.54
N GLY A 8 0.02 -16.22 4.27
CA GLY A 8 0.06 -15.22 3.21
C GLY A 8 -0.84 -14.02 3.52
N LEU A 9 -2.08 -14.28 3.98
CA LEU A 9 -3.01 -13.23 4.38
C LEU A 9 -2.50 -12.45 5.60
N PHE A 10 -1.96 -13.15 6.61
CA PHE A 10 -1.43 -12.50 7.80
C PHE A 10 -0.22 -11.62 7.47
N ALA A 11 0.75 -12.15 6.72
CA ALA A 11 1.92 -11.42 6.27
C ALA A 11 1.53 -10.19 5.43
N GLY A 12 0.65 -10.38 4.44
CA GLY A 12 0.15 -9.29 3.61
C GLY A 12 -0.64 -8.25 4.39
N THR A 13 -1.40 -8.65 5.42
CA THR A 13 -2.11 -7.73 6.32
C THR A 13 -1.12 -6.88 7.12
N CYS A 14 -0.13 -7.48 7.77
CA CYS A 14 0.90 -6.76 8.52
C CYS A 14 1.61 -5.70 7.66
N VAL A 15 1.98 -6.07 6.43
CA VAL A 15 2.60 -5.13 5.48
C VAL A 15 1.63 -4.03 5.07
N THR A 16 0.38 -4.37 4.75
CA THR A 16 -0.63 -3.41 4.31
C THR A 16 -0.92 -2.36 5.39
N ILE A 17 -1.15 -2.77 6.63
CA ILE A 17 -1.48 -1.84 7.72
C ILE A 17 -0.28 -0.98 8.15
N SER A 18 0.96 -1.37 7.81
CA SER A 18 2.16 -0.59 8.14
C SER A 18 2.17 0.82 7.52
N VAL A 19 1.40 1.04 6.45
CA VAL A 19 1.25 2.35 5.80
C VAL A 19 0.29 3.27 6.58
N ILE A 20 -0.63 2.71 7.38
CA ILE A 20 -1.65 3.48 8.10
C ILE A 20 -1.04 4.50 9.08
N PRO A 21 -0.06 4.16 9.94
CA PRO A 21 0.59 5.16 10.80
C PRO A 21 1.17 6.35 10.03
N GLN A 22 1.71 6.12 8.83
CA GLN A 22 2.26 7.18 7.99
C GLN A 22 1.16 8.09 7.44
N ILE A 23 0.05 7.50 6.96
CA ILE A 23 -1.14 8.25 6.53
C ILE A 23 -1.68 9.11 7.67
N LEU A 24 -1.84 8.54 8.87
CA LEU A 24 -2.33 9.25 10.05
C LEU A 24 -1.39 10.39 10.46
N LYS A 25 -0.08 10.17 10.41
CA LYS A 25 0.93 11.20 10.69
C LYS A 25 0.77 12.37 9.72
N VAL A 26 0.72 12.12 8.42
CA VAL A 26 0.56 13.17 7.40
C VAL A 26 -0.78 13.88 7.54
N TRP A 27 -1.86 13.14 7.78
CA TRP A 27 -3.17 13.73 7.98
C TRP A 27 -3.22 14.64 9.22
N LYS A 28 -2.46 14.34 10.27
CA LYS A 28 -2.40 15.19 11.48
C LYS A 28 -1.46 16.39 11.31
N THR A 29 -0.28 16.18 10.74
CA THR A 29 0.77 17.22 10.68
C THR A 29 0.69 18.10 9.44
N LYS A 30 0.05 17.62 8.36
CA LYS A 30 0.02 18.23 7.03
C LYS A 30 1.40 18.46 6.43
N LYS A 31 2.44 17.82 6.98
CA LYS A 31 3.84 17.99 6.56
C LYS A 31 4.28 16.82 5.71
N VAL A 32 4.59 17.07 4.44
CA VAL A 32 5.04 16.06 3.47
C VAL A 32 6.39 16.35 2.81
N LYS A 33 7.03 17.47 3.16
CA LYS A 33 8.27 17.95 2.51
C LYS A 33 9.43 16.94 2.51
N GLU A 34 9.50 16.06 3.51
CA GLU A 34 10.54 15.02 3.63
C GLU A 34 10.11 13.66 3.04
N ILE A 35 8.87 13.57 2.54
CA ILE A 35 8.30 12.33 2.04
C ILE A 35 8.41 12.30 0.52
N SER A 36 9.19 11.36 0.01
CA SER A 36 9.42 11.19 -1.42
C SER A 36 8.18 10.67 -2.14
N LEU A 37 7.61 11.49 -3.04
CA LEU A 37 6.58 11.07 -3.99
C LEU A 37 7.04 9.91 -4.87
N LYS A 38 8.32 9.91 -5.27
CA LYS A 38 8.90 8.84 -6.12
C LYS A 38 8.86 7.49 -5.43
N THR A 39 9.12 7.45 -4.12
CA THR A 39 9.11 6.21 -3.34
C THR A 39 7.71 5.58 -3.35
N PHE A 40 6.69 6.38 -3.04
CA PHE A 40 5.31 5.90 -3.04
C PHE A 40 4.78 5.63 -4.45
N GLY A 41 5.24 6.37 -5.47
CA GLY A 41 4.90 6.10 -6.87
C GLY A 41 5.43 4.75 -7.36
N ILE A 42 6.71 4.45 -7.12
CA ILE A 42 7.31 3.15 -7.49
C ILE A 42 6.64 2.02 -6.70
N LEU A 43 6.39 2.22 -5.40
CA LEU A 43 5.71 1.23 -4.58
C LEU A 43 4.30 0.93 -5.08
N THR A 44 3.51 1.97 -5.40
CA THR A 44 2.15 1.83 -5.95
C THR A 44 2.17 1.05 -7.28
N PHE A 45 3.13 1.36 -8.16
CA PHE A 45 3.29 0.63 -9.42
C PHE A 45 3.69 -0.84 -9.20
N GLY A 46 4.61 -1.11 -8.27
CA GLY A 46 4.97 -2.48 -7.89
C GLY A 46 3.78 -3.26 -7.32
N ILE A 47 2.94 -2.63 -6.50
CA ILE A 47 1.71 -3.24 -5.96
C ILE A 47 0.73 -3.59 -7.09
N LEU A 48 0.55 -2.72 -8.07
CA LEU A 48 -0.27 -3.03 -9.26
C LEU A 48 0.23 -4.28 -9.99
N ILE A 49 1.55 -4.39 -10.18
CA ILE A 49 2.17 -5.58 -10.79
C ILE A 49 1.94 -6.82 -9.91
N TRP A 50 2.05 -6.72 -8.58
CA TRP A 50 1.76 -7.82 -7.67
C TRP A 50 0.31 -8.31 -7.76
N ILE A 51 -0.65 -7.41 -7.94
CA ILE A 51 -2.06 -7.79 -8.13
C ILE A 51 -2.21 -8.58 -9.43
N ILE A 52 -1.63 -8.09 -10.54
CA ILE A 52 -1.63 -8.80 -11.84
C ILE A 52 -0.98 -10.18 -11.67
N TYR A 53 0.18 -10.24 -11.01
CA TYR A 53 0.87 -11.49 -10.72
C TYR A 53 0.01 -12.46 -9.88
N GLY A 54 -0.70 -11.95 -8.86
CA GLY A 54 -1.61 -12.73 -8.04
C GLY A 54 -2.73 -13.36 -8.86
N PHE A 55 -3.34 -12.60 -9.80
CA PHE A 55 -4.33 -13.15 -10.73
C PHE A 55 -3.73 -14.24 -11.63
N LEU A 56 -2.53 -14.02 -12.18
CA LEU A 56 -1.84 -15.02 -13.00
C LEU A 56 -1.50 -16.30 -12.21
N LYS A 57 -1.32 -16.19 -10.90
CA LYS A 57 -1.05 -17.31 -9.99
C LYS A 57 -2.31 -17.92 -9.36
N ASN A 58 -3.48 -17.32 -9.56
CA ASN A 58 -4.71 -17.65 -8.82
C ASN A 58 -4.50 -17.62 -7.29
N ASP A 59 -3.70 -16.68 -6.79
CA ASP A 59 -3.34 -16.55 -5.38
C ASP A 59 -4.18 -15.44 -4.71
N LEU A 60 -5.26 -15.86 -4.03
CA LEU A 60 -6.18 -14.95 -3.34
C LEU A 60 -5.50 -14.11 -2.23
N PRO A 61 -4.66 -14.67 -1.33
CA PRO A 61 -3.89 -13.88 -0.37
C PRO A 61 -3.14 -12.71 -1.01
N ILE A 62 -2.40 -12.95 -2.10
CA ILE A 62 -1.64 -11.90 -2.80
C ILE A 62 -2.60 -10.85 -3.37
N ILE A 63 -3.66 -11.27 -4.06
CA ILE A 63 -4.62 -10.35 -4.70
C ILE A 63 -5.28 -9.45 -3.66
N ILE A 64 -5.83 -10.03 -2.60
CA ILE A 64 -6.59 -9.30 -1.58
C ILE A 64 -5.70 -8.29 -0.85
N THR A 65 -4.54 -8.75 -0.36
CA THR A 65 -3.65 -7.90 0.45
C THR A 65 -3.06 -6.75 -0.37
N ASN A 66 -2.61 -7.02 -1.60
CA ASN A 66 -2.09 -5.96 -2.47
C ASN A 66 -3.19 -5.00 -2.95
N SER A 67 -4.43 -5.46 -3.14
CA SER A 67 -5.54 -4.57 -3.52
C SER A 67 -5.85 -3.55 -2.41
N VAL A 68 -5.86 -3.98 -1.15
CA VAL A 68 -6.03 -3.06 -0.01
C VAL A 68 -4.82 -2.13 0.14
N SER A 69 -3.61 -2.68 -0.01
CA SER A 69 -2.37 -1.90 0.01
C SER A 69 -2.32 -0.83 -1.08
N LEU A 70 -2.86 -1.13 -2.28
CA LEU A 70 -2.98 -0.18 -3.37
C LEU A 70 -3.83 1.03 -2.96
N CYS A 71 -5.01 0.80 -2.36
CA CYS A 71 -5.87 1.88 -1.90
C CYS A 71 -5.17 2.77 -0.86
N LEU A 72 -4.48 2.18 0.12
CA LEU A 72 -3.74 2.94 1.13
C LEU A 72 -2.58 3.73 0.53
N ASN A 73 -1.83 3.13 -0.39
CA ASN A 73 -0.72 3.81 -1.07
C ASN A 73 -1.21 4.95 -1.97
N LEU A 74 -2.35 4.78 -2.65
CA LEU A 74 -2.98 5.86 -3.42
C LEU A 74 -3.42 7.03 -2.54
N ILE A 75 -3.98 6.75 -1.35
CA ILE A 75 -4.29 7.80 -0.36
C ILE A 75 -3.01 8.55 0.05
N MET A 76 -1.92 7.81 0.29
CA MET A 76 -0.64 8.42 0.66
C MET A 76 -0.06 9.28 -0.47
N VAL A 77 -0.09 8.79 -1.72
CA VAL A 77 0.31 9.56 -2.91
C VAL A 77 -0.53 10.83 -3.04
N TYR A 78 -1.85 10.72 -2.87
CA TYR A 78 -2.75 11.86 -2.89
C TYR A 78 -2.39 12.89 -1.81
N PHE A 79 -2.12 12.45 -0.58
CA PHE A 79 -1.71 13.34 0.51
C PHE A 79 -0.38 14.04 0.25
N ILE A 80 0.61 13.34 -0.33
CA ILE A 80 1.87 13.97 -0.72
C ILE A 80 1.60 15.08 -1.73
N ILE A 81 0.84 14.81 -2.81
CA ILE A 81 0.56 15.80 -3.86
C ILE A 81 -0.28 16.98 -3.34
N TYR A 82 -1.24 16.71 -2.45
CA TYR A 82 -2.15 17.73 -1.93
C TYR A 82 -1.41 18.67 -0.94
N TYR A 83 -0.71 18.12 0.05
CA TYR A 83 -0.03 18.91 1.09
C TYR A 83 1.34 19.44 0.67
N GLU A 84 1.89 19.03 -0.47
CA GLU A 84 3.12 19.64 -1.03
C GLU A 84 2.85 21.05 -1.59
N LYS A 85 1.59 21.34 -1.94
CA LYS A 85 1.16 22.64 -2.47
C LYS A 85 0.74 23.65 -1.40
N GLU A 86 0.50 23.20 -0.17
CA GLU A 86 0.20 24.04 1.01
C GLU A 86 1.50 24.44 1.73
#